data_AF-A0A3E2CFB8-F1
#
_entry.id   AF-A0A3E2CFB8-F1
#
_cell.length_a   1.000
_cell.length_b   1.000
_cell.length_c   1.000
_cell.angle_alpha   90.00
_cell.angle_beta   90.00
_cell.angle_gamma   90.00
#
_symmetry.space_group_name_H-M   'P 1'
#
loop_
_entity.id
_entity.type
_entity.pdbx_description
1 polymer ?
#
loop_
_entity_poly.entity_id
_entity_poly.type
_entity_poly.pdbx_seq_one_letter_code
_entity_poly.pdbx_strand_id
1 'polypeptide(L)' 'DAAFQQRRKTLHSALKGIISNESYDIAGIDPTRRGETLTCAEFLALYKASQI' A
#
# COMPACT_ATOMS: atom_id res chain seq x y z
N ASP A 1 0.69 7.66 6.96
CA ASP A 1 0.10 8.95 6.55
C ASP A 1 0.04 9.15 5.03
N ALA A 2 1.14 8.91 4.30
CA ALA A 2 1.25 9.13 2.84
C ALA A 2 0.07 8.61 1.98
N ALA A 3 -0.47 7.41 2.25
CA ALA A 3 -1.61 6.85 1.52
C ALA A 3 -2.91 7.66 1.68
N PHE A 4 -3.13 8.24 2.87
CA PHE A 4 -4.35 9.01 3.19
C PHE A 4 -4.26 10.47 2.78
N GLN A 5 -3.05 11.02 2.64
CA GLN A 5 -2.86 12.36 2.07
C GLN A 5 -3.13 12.41 0.56
N GLN A 6 -3.09 11.25 -0.11
CA GLN A 6 -3.22 11.13 -1.56
C GLN A 6 -4.45 10.29 -1.95
N ARG A 7 -5.61 10.58 -1.34
CA ARG A 7 -6.86 9.78 -1.42
C ARG A 7 -7.32 9.36 -2.82
N ARG A 8 -7.07 10.21 -3.83
CA ARG A 8 -7.48 9.93 -5.22
C ARG A 8 -6.46 9.11 -6.01
N LYS A 9 -5.24 8.92 -5.49
CA LYS A 9 -4.21 8.14 -6.16
C LYS A 9 -4.31 6.66 -5.78
N THR A 10 -3.84 5.82 -6.69
CA THR A 10 -3.62 4.40 -6.42
C THR A 10 -2.53 4.24 -5.36
N LEU A 11 -2.54 3.12 -4.64
CA LEU A 11 -1.52 2.76 -3.66
C LEU A 11 -0.12 2.82 -4.26
N HIS A 12 0.06 2.25 -5.46
CA HIS A 12 1.33 2.30 -6.19
C HIS A 12 1.85 3.73 -6.33
N SER A 13 0.98 4.66 -6.70
CA SER A 13 1.36 6.07 -6.88
C SER A 13 1.56 6.80 -5.56
N ALA A 14 0.73 6.50 -4.55
CA ALA A 14 0.79 7.15 -3.25
C ALA A 14 2.01 6.72 -2.42
N LEU A 15 2.47 5.49 -2.62
CA LEU A 15 3.58 4.87 -1.87
C LEU A 15 4.81 4.61 -2.75
N LYS A 16 4.86 5.22 -3.93
CA LYS A 16 5.99 5.12 -4.85
C LYS A 16 7.30 5.54 -4.16
N GLY A 17 8.29 4.66 -4.20
CA GLY A 17 9.61 4.89 -3.59
C GLY A 17 9.64 4.68 -2.07
N ILE A 18 8.51 4.31 -1.44
CA ILE A 18 8.44 3.93 -0.03
C ILE A 18 8.41 2.40 0.11
N ILE A 19 7.69 1.73 -0.77
CA ILE A 19 7.56 0.26 -0.78
C ILE A 19 7.83 -0.31 -2.17
N SER A 20 8.40 -1.52 -2.20
CA SER A 20 8.70 -2.24 -3.44
C SER A 20 7.42 -2.80 -4.07
N ASN A 21 7.49 -3.16 -5.35
CA ASN A 21 6.35 -3.79 -6.02
C ASN A 21 6.04 -5.18 -5.43
N GLU A 22 7.07 -5.93 -5.04
CA GLU A 22 6.97 -7.26 -4.45
C GLU A 22 6.21 -7.26 -3.12
N SER A 23 6.30 -6.17 -2.34
CA SER A 23 5.54 -6.04 -1.08
C SER A 23 4.02 -6.10 -1.29
N TYR A 24 3.51 -5.65 -2.45
CA TYR A 24 2.08 -5.75 -2.76
C TYR A 24 1.67 -7.20 -3.00
N ASP A 25 2.50 -7.98 -3.70
CA ASP A 25 2.25 -9.39 -3.98
C ASP A 25 2.29 -10.22 -2.69
N ILE A 26 3.29 -9.99 -1.84
CA ILE A 26 3.42 -10.66 -0.53
C ILE A 26 2.23 -10.32 0.38
N ALA A 27 1.76 -9.06 0.36
CA ALA A 27 0.63 -8.64 1.15
C ALA A 27 -0.73 -9.03 0.56
N GLY A 28 -0.77 -9.55 -0.68
CA GLY A 28 -2.02 -9.89 -1.39
C GLY A 28 -2.88 -8.66 -1.71
N ILE A 29 -2.26 -7.51 -1.95
CA ILE A 29 -2.93 -6.22 -2.15
C ILE A 29 -2.80 -5.79 -3.61
N ASP A 30 -3.92 -5.49 -4.25
CA ASP A 30 -3.93 -4.86 -5.57
C ASP A 30 -3.38 -3.42 -5.48
N PRO A 31 -2.24 -3.12 -6.13
CA PRO A 31 -1.58 -1.82 -6.07
C PRO A 31 -2.37 -0.69 -6.78
N THR A 32 -3.41 -1.03 -7.55
CA THR A 32 -4.31 -0.06 -8.20
C THR A 32 -5.42 0.46 -7.28
N ARG A 33 -5.65 -0.20 -6.13
CA ARG A 33 -6.62 0.26 -5.12
C ARG A 33 -6.24 1.64 -4.58
N ARG A 34 -7.23 2.40 -4.12
CA ARG A 34 -7.00 3.65 -3.38
C ARG A 34 -6.70 3.34 -1.92
N GLY A 35 -5.80 4.12 -1.30
CA GLY A 35 -5.41 3.90 0.11
C GLY A 35 -6.58 3.93 1.10
N GLU A 36 -7.62 4.71 0.82
CA GLU A 36 -8.83 4.78 1.64
C GLU A 36 -9.71 3.52 1.60
N THR A 37 -9.47 2.61 0.66
CA THR A 37 -10.20 1.33 0.54
C THR A 37 -9.56 0.20 1.33
N LEU A 38 -8.43 0.45 1.99
CA LEU A 38 -7.71 -0.57 2.77
C LEU A 38 -8.16 -0.54 4.22
N THR A 39 -8.33 -1.73 4.78
CA THR A 39 -8.50 -1.97 6.20
C THR A 39 -7.17 -1.81 6.95
N CYS A 40 -7.24 -1.62 8.27
CA CYS A 40 -6.04 -1.58 9.11
C CYS A 40 -5.21 -2.88 9.01
N ALA A 41 -5.87 -4.03 8.85
CA ALA A 41 -5.19 -5.31 8.69
C ALA A 41 -4.38 -5.37 7.40
N GLU A 42 -4.94 -4.87 6.28
CA GLU A 42 -4.22 -4.77 5.00
C GLU A 42 -3.05 -3.81 5.08
N PHE A 43 -3.19 -2.66 5.76
CA PHE A 43 -2.06 -1.76 5.98
C PHE A 43 -0.93 -2.41 6.79
N LEU A 44 -1.28 -3.20 7.82
CA LEU A 44 -0.30 -3.93 8.62
C LEU A 44 0.39 -5.02 7.80
N ALA A 45 -0.35 -5.75 6.96
CA ALA A 45 0.21 -6.75 6.06
C ALA A 45 1.20 -6.13 5.06
N LEU A 46 0.82 -5.00 4.45
CA LEU A 46 1.68 -4.25 3.54
C LEU A 46 2.95 -3.74 4.23
N TYR A 47 2.82 -3.22 5.45
CA TYR A 47 3.96 -2.79 6.24
C TYR A 47 4.91 -3.96 6.52
N LYS A 48 4.41 -5.10 7.01
CA LYS A 48 5.24 -6.28 7.25
C LYS A 48 5.95 -6.77 5.98
N ALA A 49 5.25 -6.79 4.85
CA ALA A 49 5.80 -7.18 3.55
C ALA A 49 6.87 -6.21 3.02
N SER A 50 6.91 -4.97 3.52
CA SER A 50 7.94 -3.98 3.16
C SER A 50 9.22 -4.04 4.00
N GLN A 51 9.22 -4.82 5.08
CA GLN A 51 10.36 -4.97 5.99
C GLN A 51 11.15 -6.25 5.74
N ILE A 52 10.78 -7.02 4.71
CA ILE A 52 11.47 -8.22 4.24
C ILE A 52 12.51 -7.78 3.22
#